data_AF-A0A947M3H4-F1
#
_entry.id   AF-A0A947M3H4-F1
#
_cell.length_a   1.000
_cell.length_b   1.000
_cell.length_c   1.000
_cell.angle_alpha   90.00
_cell.angle_beta   90.00
_cell.angle_gamma   90.00
#
_symmetry.space_group_name_H-M   'P 1'
#
loop_
_entity.id
_entity.type
_entity.pdbx_description
1 polymer ?
#
loop_
_entity_poly.entity_id
_entity_poly.type
_entity_poly.pdbx_seq_one_letter_code
_entity_poly.pdbx_strand_id
1 'polypeptide(L)'
;MFVVKMLLRTLIVLTFIALPSAAKATEISKETANAYFGQCMNARDERMTETTQEELCACTSAHIMGKMSAEDIQIMGENTSRGRAALNRMLIDVYGPCMAGPVTDMVNSQCDTDPRIALADQTIDRAVLCGCMAERTNEWFTTAGPEIMSKALMEQPYKGDPITPVAESKVFKDETYEIMLACVSEIQSNPKGRRR
;
A
#
# COMPACT_ATOMS: atom_id res chain seq x y z
N MET A 1 6.76 24.65 81.83
CA MET A 1 5.94 23.69 81.06
C MET A 1 4.75 24.42 80.46
N PHE A 2 4.83 24.90 79.22
CA PHE A 2 3.67 25.09 78.35
C PHE A 2 4.16 24.86 76.91
N VAL A 3 3.76 23.70 76.41
CA VAL A 3 4.16 23.00 75.19
C VAL A 3 3.59 23.78 73.99
N VAL A 4 4.43 24.41 73.18
CA VAL A 4 4.96 23.88 71.91
C VAL A 4 3.86 23.66 70.84
N LYS A 5 4.04 24.35 69.71
CA LYS A 5 3.54 24.03 68.35
C LYS A 5 2.03 24.13 68.12
N MET A 6 1.60 25.26 67.56
CA MET A 6 0.56 25.24 66.53
C MET A 6 0.67 26.44 65.58
N LEU A 7 1.88 26.65 65.04
CA LEU A 7 2.08 27.43 63.82
C LEU A 7 1.68 26.52 62.64
N LEU A 8 0.37 26.39 62.43
CA LEU A 8 -0.23 25.77 61.26
C LEU A 8 -0.10 26.75 60.08
N ARG A 9 1.14 26.90 59.59
CA ARG A 9 1.43 27.54 58.30
C ARG A 9 0.95 26.59 57.21
N THR A 10 -0.26 26.82 56.73
CA THR A 10 -0.84 26.17 55.55
C THR A 10 -0.03 26.60 54.32
N LEU A 11 1.07 25.91 54.06
CA LEU A 11 1.84 26.03 52.82
C LEU A 11 1.04 25.31 51.73
N ILE A 12 0.12 26.02 51.07
CA ILE A 12 -0.54 25.56 49.85
C ILE A 12 0.54 25.54 48.77
N VAL A 13 1.19 24.39 48.61
CA VAL A 13 2.04 24.10 47.46
C VAL A 13 1.10 23.99 46.26
N LEU A 14 0.99 25.06 45.48
CA LEU A 14 0.45 25.01 44.13
C LEU A 14 1.38 24.12 43.28
N THR A 15 1.14 22.82 43.31
CA THR A 15 1.63 21.90 42.27
C THR A 15 0.93 22.29 40.98
N PHE A 16 1.58 23.15 40.19
CA PHE A 16 1.30 23.29 38.77
C PHE A 16 1.53 21.91 38.14
N ILE A 17 0.44 21.14 38.00
CA ILE A 17 0.41 19.95 37.17
C ILE A 17 0.58 20.48 35.74
N ALA A 18 1.82 20.51 35.26
CA ALA A 18 2.11 20.72 33.85
C ALA A 18 1.48 19.54 33.09
N LEU A 19 0.26 19.74 32.59
CA LEU A 19 -0.36 18.84 31.65
C LEU A 19 0.61 18.70 30.47
N PRO A 20 1.10 17.49 30.15
CA PRO A 20 1.92 17.31 28.97
C PRO A 20 1.09 17.79 27.78
N SER A 21 1.56 18.85 27.12
CA SER A 21 0.98 19.30 25.87
C SER A 21 1.14 18.15 24.90
N ALA A 22 0.05 17.48 24.55
CA ALA A 22 0.04 16.51 23.47
C ALA A 22 0.52 17.26 22.22
N ALA A 23 1.79 17.07 21.85
CA ALA A 23 2.33 17.61 20.62
C ALA A 23 1.46 17.08 19.49
N LYS A 24 0.74 17.97 18.80
CA LYS A 24 0.00 17.60 17.59
C LYS A 24 1.00 17.03 16.59
N ALA A 25 0.64 15.91 15.96
CA ALA A 25 1.41 15.34 14.88
C ALA A 25 1.67 16.40 13.80
N THR A 26 2.92 16.51 13.35
CA THR A 26 3.30 17.53 12.36
C THR A 26 2.83 17.09 10.98
N GLU A 27 2.01 17.91 10.34
CA GLU A 27 1.52 17.63 8.98
C GLU A 27 2.69 17.61 7.97
N ILE A 28 2.59 16.74 6.97
CA ILE A 28 3.56 16.68 5.88
C ILE A 28 3.34 17.85 4.92
N SER A 29 4.37 18.64 4.67
CA SER A 29 4.30 19.77 3.74
C SER A 29 4.32 19.32 2.27
N LYS A 30 3.92 20.22 1.37
CA LYS A 30 4.02 19.99 -0.08
C LYS A 30 5.46 19.77 -0.53
N GLU A 31 6.42 20.47 0.09
CA GLU A 31 7.84 20.33 -0.20
C GLU A 31 8.33 18.92 0.13
N THR A 32 7.92 18.38 1.27
CA THR A 32 8.24 16.99 1.66
C THR A 32 7.57 15.98 0.72
N ALA A 33 6.30 16.18 0.35
CA ALA A 33 5.59 15.30 -0.59
C ALA A 33 6.23 15.29 -2.00
N ASN A 34 6.68 16.46 -2.48
CA ASN A 34 7.39 16.60 -3.75
C ASN A 34 8.79 15.96 -3.69
N ALA A 35 9.48 16.10 -2.56
CA ALA A 35 10.76 15.42 -2.36
C ALA A 35 10.58 13.89 -2.35
N TYR A 36 9.51 13.39 -1.72
CA TYR A 36 9.13 11.98 -1.75
C TYR A 36 8.84 11.50 -3.18
N PHE A 37 8.09 12.28 -3.99
CA PHE A 37 7.85 11.98 -5.40
C PHE A 37 9.16 11.78 -6.16
N GLY A 38 10.08 12.75 -6.03
CA GLY A 38 11.38 12.69 -6.70
C GLY A 38 12.21 11.48 -6.27
N GLN A 39 12.20 11.14 -4.98
CA GLN A 39 12.88 9.93 -4.49
C GLN A 39 12.25 8.65 -5.04
N CYS A 40 10.92 8.59 -5.07
CA CYS A 40 10.18 7.46 -5.63
C CYS A 40 10.52 7.25 -7.11
N MET A 41 10.55 8.31 -7.91
CA MET A 41 10.92 8.22 -9.34
C MET A 41 12.38 7.80 -9.56
N ASN A 42 13.27 8.11 -8.62
CA ASN A 42 14.67 7.68 -8.67
C ASN A 42 14.85 6.21 -8.23
N ALA A 43 13.89 5.65 -7.49
CA ALA A 43 13.90 4.27 -7.00
C ALA A 43 13.01 3.38 -7.88
N ARG A 44 13.29 3.34 -9.19
CA ARG A 44 12.48 2.58 -10.16
C ARG A 44 12.45 1.09 -9.82
N ASP A 45 11.26 0.51 -9.88
CA ASP A 45 11.05 -0.93 -9.83
C ASP A 45 10.96 -1.50 -11.25
N GLU A 46 11.74 -2.53 -11.55
CA GLU A 46 11.78 -3.18 -12.87
C GLU A 46 10.47 -3.92 -13.21
N ARG A 47 9.61 -4.17 -12.22
CA ARG A 47 8.31 -4.83 -12.40
C ARG A 47 7.23 -3.88 -12.96
N MET A 48 7.51 -2.59 -13.05
CA MET A 48 6.56 -1.56 -13.49
C MET A 48 7.04 -0.84 -14.74
N THR A 49 6.10 -0.41 -15.58
CA THR A 49 6.38 0.54 -16.64
C THR A 49 6.75 1.91 -16.06
N GLU A 50 7.36 2.77 -16.88
CA GLU A 50 7.67 4.14 -16.46
C GLU A 50 6.42 4.94 -16.08
N THR A 51 5.35 4.78 -16.86
CA THR A 51 4.06 5.42 -16.60
C THR A 51 3.45 4.95 -15.29
N THR A 52 3.42 3.64 -15.04
CA THR A 52 2.91 3.08 -13.79
C THR A 52 3.73 3.53 -12.58
N GLN A 53 5.06 3.62 -12.72
CA GLN A 53 5.93 4.16 -11.67
C GLN A 53 5.58 5.63 -11.36
N GLU A 54 5.40 6.46 -12.40
CA GLU A 54 5.01 7.86 -12.24
C GLU A 54 3.66 8.00 -11.53
N GLU A 55 2.66 7.23 -11.96
CA GLU A 55 1.33 7.21 -11.35
C GLU A 55 1.37 6.77 -9.89
N LEU A 56 2.12 5.71 -9.58
CA LEU A 56 2.31 5.24 -8.20
C LEU A 56 2.97 6.33 -7.35
N CYS A 57 4.06 6.93 -7.83
CA CYS A 57 4.77 7.98 -7.10
C CYS A 57 3.89 9.21 -6.89
N ALA A 58 3.14 9.64 -7.91
CA ALA A 58 2.26 10.79 -7.80
C ALA A 58 1.13 10.53 -6.79
N CYS A 59 0.49 9.36 -6.89
CA CYS A 59 -0.61 8.97 -6.00
C CYS A 59 -0.13 8.83 -4.55
N THR A 60 0.97 8.13 -4.31
CA THR A 60 1.54 7.96 -2.95
C THR A 60 1.99 9.29 -2.35
N SER A 61 2.61 10.18 -3.13
CA SER A 61 2.93 11.55 -2.71
C SER A 61 1.69 12.38 -2.33
N ALA A 62 0.57 12.20 -3.00
CA ALA A 62 -0.66 12.89 -2.63
C ALA A 62 -1.24 12.33 -1.31
N HIS A 63 -1.24 11.00 -1.17
CA HIS A 63 -1.79 10.34 0.01
C HIS A 63 -0.94 10.54 1.27
N ILE A 64 0.39 10.62 1.16
CA ILE A 64 1.29 10.79 2.32
C ILE A 64 0.95 12.07 3.11
N MET A 65 0.51 13.13 2.42
CA MET A 65 0.14 14.41 3.04
C MET A 65 -1.06 14.30 3.99
N GLY A 66 -2.03 13.46 3.66
CA GLY A 66 -3.27 13.30 4.43
C GLY A 66 -3.27 12.12 5.38
N LYS A 67 -2.29 11.22 5.27
CA LYS A 67 -2.28 9.93 5.98
C LYS A 67 -1.09 9.74 6.90
N MET A 68 -0.02 10.51 6.74
CA MET A 68 1.20 10.38 7.51
C MET A 68 1.56 11.70 8.19
N SER A 69 2.24 11.63 9.32
CA SER A 69 2.92 12.79 9.93
C SER A 69 4.42 12.77 9.63
N ALA A 70 5.09 13.92 9.81
CA ALA A 70 6.55 13.98 9.68
C ALA A 70 7.25 13.01 10.64
N GLU A 71 6.72 12.84 11.85
CA GLU A 71 7.24 11.88 12.82
C GLU A 71 7.03 10.43 12.36
N ASP A 72 5.89 10.11 11.74
CA ASP A 72 5.64 8.77 11.20
C ASP A 72 6.69 8.41 10.11
N ILE A 73 7.02 9.36 9.24
CA ILE A 73 8.03 9.18 8.19
C ILE A 73 9.44 8.99 8.78
N GLN A 74 9.76 9.68 9.87
CA GLN A 74 11.07 9.54 10.52
C GLN A 74 11.24 8.17 11.18
N ILE A 75 10.17 7.65 11.78
CA ILE A 75 10.26 6.42 12.59
C ILE A 75 9.92 5.15 11.82
N MET A 76 9.31 5.21 10.63
CA MET A 76 8.85 4.01 9.90
C MET A 76 9.97 3.03 9.51
N GLY A 77 11.22 3.51 9.44
CA GLY A 77 12.40 2.68 9.22
C GLY A 77 12.96 2.03 10.49
N GLU A 78 12.47 2.41 11.68
CA GLU A 78 12.95 1.88 12.95
C GLU A 78 12.34 0.50 13.25
N ASN A 79 13.14 -0.40 13.82
CA ASN A 79 12.66 -1.70 14.30
C ASN A 79 11.98 -1.60 15.68
N THR A 80 11.00 -0.71 15.81
CA THR A 80 10.18 -0.50 17.01
C THR A 80 8.72 -0.78 16.72
N SER A 81 7.90 -1.01 17.75
CA SER A 81 6.44 -1.19 17.55
C SER A 81 5.80 0.04 16.90
N ARG A 82 6.31 1.25 17.18
CA ARG A 82 5.80 2.49 16.61
C ARG A 82 6.26 2.66 15.16
N GLY A 83 7.52 2.35 14.86
CA GLY A 83 8.03 2.32 13.49
C GLY A 83 7.26 1.34 12.61
N ARG A 84 7.00 0.13 13.12
CA ARG A 84 6.17 -0.86 12.41
C ARG A 84 4.75 -0.35 12.17
N ALA A 85 4.12 0.28 13.14
CA ALA A 85 2.78 0.85 12.97
C ALA A 85 2.75 1.96 11.92
N ALA A 86 3.76 2.84 11.89
CA ALA A 86 3.91 3.86 10.87
C ALA A 86 4.14 3.26 9.47
N LEU A 87 5.00 2.24 9.35
CA LEU A 87 5.21 1.54 8.09
C LEU A 87 3.94 0.83 7.60
N ASN A 88 3.21 0.13 8.47
CA ASN A 88 1.95 -0.51 8.09
C ASN A 88 0.92 0.52 7.61
N ARG A 89 0.86 1.69 8.27
CA ARG A 89 0.02 2.82 7.81
C ARG A 89 0.44 3.30 6.43
N MET A 90 1.74 3.48 6.18
CA MET A 90 2.27 3.83 4.86
C MET A 90 1.83 2.82 3.80
N LEU A 91 2.00 1.53 4.07
CA LEU A 91 1.69 0.50 3.08
C LEU A 91 0.18 0.38 2.80
N ILE A 92 -0.66 0.49 3.84
CA ILE A 92 -2.12 0.31 3.70
C ILE A 92 -2.80 1.59 3.21
N ASP A 93 -2.54 2.73 3.85
CA ASP A 93 -3.31 3.97 3.62
C ASP A 93 -2.70 4.87 2.55
N VAL A 94 -1.41 4.70 2.24
CA VAL A 94 -0.69 5.46 1.20
C VAL A 94 -0.47 4.60 -0.05
N TYR A 95 0.17 3.44 0.06
CA TYR A 95 0.40 2.57 -1.11
C TYR A 95 -0.86 1.89 -1.59
N GLY A 96 -1.67 1.30 -0.70
CA GLY A 96 -2.82 0.46 -1.07
C GLY A 96 -3.75 1.06 -2.14
N PRO A 97 -4.26 2.29 -1.96
CA PRO A 97 -5.10 2.95 -2.97
C PRO A 97 -4.41 3.21 -4.31
N CYS A 98 -3.08 3.22 -4.33
CA CYS A 98 -2.24 3.51 -5.49
C CYS A 98 -1.69 2.24 -6.17
N MET A 99 -1.99 1.05 -5.64
CA MET A 99 -1.45 -0.23 -6.13
C MET A 99 -2.12 -0.77 -7.40
N ALA A 100 -3.19 -0.14 -7.86
CA ALA A 100 -3.95 -0.48 -9.07
C ALA A 100 -3.05 -0.71 -10.30
N GLY A 101 -2.29 0.32 -10.70
CA GLY A 101 -1.35 0.25 -11.82
C GLY A 101 -0.27 -0.82 -11.64
N PRO A 102 0.49 -0.82 -10.52
CA PRO A 102 1.51 -1.83 -10.27
C PRO A 102 0.98 -3.29 -10.33
N VAL A 103 -0.22 -3.54 -9.79
CA VAL A 103 -0.85 -4.86 -9.88
C VAL A 103 -1.22 -5.21 -11.32
N THR A 104 -1.71 -4.24 -12.09
CA THR A 104 -2.01 -4.41 -13.53
C THR A 104 -0.75 -4.83 -14.30
N ASP A 105 0.37 -4.11 -14.13
CA ASP A 105 1.64 -4.42 -14.79
C ASP A 105 2.17 -5.81 -14.39
N MET A 106 2.10 -6.12 -13.09
CA MET A 106 2.52 -7.42 -12.57
C MET A 106 1.69 -8.56 -13.18
N VAL A 107 0.36 -8.45 -13.20
CA VAL A 107 -0.53 -9.49 -13.76
C VAL A 107 -0.30 -9.65 -15.25
N ASN A 108 -0.18 -8.55 -15.98
CA ASN A 108 0.09 -8.58 -17.41
C ASN A 108 1.43 -9.26 -17.72
N SER A 109 2.50 -8.88 -17.00
CA SER A 109 3.83 -9.46 -17.13
C SER A 109 3.85 -10.96 -16.79
N GLN A 110 3.21 -11.36 -15.68
CA GLN A 110 3.10 -12.77 -15.29
C GLN A 110 2.33 -13.58 -16.33
N CYS A 111 1.22 -13.04 -16.86
CA CYS A 111 0.45 -13.71 -17.90
C CYS A 111 1.25 -13.87 -19.20
N ASP A 112 1.97 -12.83 -19.63
CA ASP A 112 2.71 -12.85 -20.89
C ASP A 112 3.88 -13.86 -20.86
N THR A 113 4.50 -13.99 -19.69
CA THR A 113 5.68 -14.85 -19.46
C THR A 113 5.34 -16.27 -19.01
N ASP A 114 4.08 -16.57 -18.64
CA ASP A 114 3.70 -17.90 -18.18
C ASP A 114 3.64 -18.91 -19.36
N PRO A 115 4.52 -19.93 -19.39
CA PRO A 115 4.53 -20.91 -20.48
C PRO A 115 3.24 -21.75 -20.53
N ARG A 116 2.46 -21.83 -19.43
CA ARG A 116 1.19 -22.55 -19.41
C ARG A 116 0.13 -21.81 -20.22
N ILE A 117 0.12 -20.48 -20.18
CA ILE A 117 -0.77 -19.65 -21.00
C ILE A 117 -0.41 -19.80 -22.48
N ALA A 118 0.88 -19.87 -22.80
CA ALA A 118 1.35 -20.15 -24.16
C ALA A 118 0.82 -21.48 -24.74
N LEU A 119 0.52 -22.46 -23.86
CA LEU A 119 0.06 -23.79 -24.23
C LEU A 119 -1.47 -23.94 -24.13
N ALA A 120 -2.17 -23.02 -23.47
CA ALA A 120 -3.55 -23.22 -23.02
C ALA A 120 -4.59 -23.21 -24.16
N ASP A 121 -4.40 -22.40 -25.21
CA ASP A 121 -5.26 -22.39 -26.40
C ASP A 121 -4.61 -21.53 -27.50
N GLN A 122 -4.12 -22.13 -28.60
CA GLN A 122 -3.55 -21.36 -29.72
C GLN A 122 -4.58 -20.50 -30.45
N THR A 123 -5.88 -20.66 -30.15
CA THR A 123 -6.94 -19.86 -30.75
C THR A 123 -7.18 -18.55 -30.01
N ILE A 124 -6.59 -18.33 -28.83
CA ILE A 124 -6.74 -17.10 -28.06
C ILE A 124 -5.49 -16.23 -28.25
N ASP A 125 -5.70 -14.97 -28.61
CA ASP A 125 -4.61 -13.99 -28.66
C ASP A 125 -4.13 -13.70 -27.24
N ARG A 126 -2.83 -13.90 -26.99
CA ARG A 126 -2.23 -13.77 -25.65
C ARG A 126 -2.35 -12.33 -25.12
N ALA A 127 -2.10 -11.33 -25.96
CA ALA A 127 -2.17 -9.95 -25.53
C ALA A 127 -3.60 -9.56 -25.11
N VAL A 128 -4.61 -10.08 -25.83
CA VAL A 128 -6.02 -9.89 -25.47
C VAL A 128 -6.36 -10.56 -24.14
N LEU A 129 -5.89 -11.80 -23.91
CA LEU A 129 -6.12 -12.49 -22.64
C LEU A 129 -5.45 -11.78 -21.46
N CYS A 130 -4.16 -11.44 -21.60
CA CYS A 130 -3.41 -10.80 -20.52
C CYS A 130 -3.91 -9.39 -20.22
N GLY A 131 -4.33 -8.63 -21.24
CA GLY A 131 -5.01 -7.35 -21.05
C GLY A 131 -6.31 -7.49 -20.25
N CYS A 132 -7.17 -8.45 -20.62
CA CYS A 132 -8.40 -8.74 -19.87
C CYS A 132 -8.13 -9.14 -18.42
N MET A 133 -7.13 -10.00 -18.19
CA MET A 133 -6.76 -10.44 -16.84
C MET A 133 -6.28 -9.26 -15.99
N ALA A 134 -5.41 -8.42 -16.55
CA ALA A 134 -4.85 -7.27 -15.86
C ALA A 134 -5.93 -6.25 -15.51
N GLU A 135 -6.81 -5.92 -16.46
CA GLU A 135 -7.93 -4.98 -16.25
C GLU A 135 -8.89 -5.46 -15.16
N ARG A 136 -9.37 -6.71 -15.24
CA ARG A 136 -10.30 -7.26 -14.24
C ARG A 136 -9.65 -7.45 -12.87
N THR A 137 -8.38 -7.84 -12.83
CA THR A 137 -7.65 -7.96 -11.55
C THR A 137 -7.49 -6.58 -10.92
N ASN A 138 -7.20 -5.56 -11.71
CA ASN A 138 -7.16 -4.18 -11.25
C ASN A 138 -8.48 -3.74 -10.62
N GLU A 139 -9.60 -3.92 -11.34
CA GLU A 139 -10.95 -3.59 -10.85
C GLU A 139 -11.23 -4.24 -9.50
N TRP A 140 -10.99 -5.55 -9.38
CA TRP A 140 -11.16 -6.27 -8.12
C TRP A 140 -10.21 -5.74 -7.03
N PHE A 141 -8.93 -5.52 -7.37
CA PHE A 141 -7.91 -5.11 -6.42
C PHE A 141 -8.16 -3.71 -5.85
N THR A 142 -8.81 -2.80 -6.60
CA THR A 142 -9.21 -1.50 -6.06
C THR A 142 -10.12 -1.60 -4.83
N THR A 143 -10.90 -2.69 -4.72
CA THR A 143 -11.81 -2.93 -3.62
C THR A 143 -11.23 -3.89 -2.57
N ALA A 144 -10.65 -5.02 -3.01
CA ALA A 144 -10.13 -6.06 -2.13
C ALA A 144 -8.70 -5.79 -1.63
N GLY A 145 -7.94 -4.97 -2.35
CA GLY A 145 -6.51 -4.72 -2.12
C GLY A 145 -6.16 -4.31 -0.70
N PRO A 146 -6.84 -3.32 -0.07
CA PRO A 146 -6.53 -2.90 1.30
C PRO A 146 -6.59 -4.04 2.33
N GLU A 147 -7.60 -4.91 2.23
CA GLU A 147 -7.75 -6.05 3.14
C GLU A 147 -6.64 -7.09 2.92
N ILE A 148 -6.36 -7.43 1.66
CA ILE A 148 -5.34 -8.42 1.31
C ILE A 148 -3.94 -7.91 1.70
N MET A 149 -3.65 -6.64 1.46
CA MET A 149 -2.41 -6.00 1.89
C MET A 149 -2.28 -6.01 3.40
N SER A 150 -3.33 -5.62 4.13
CA SER A 150 -3.33 -5.65 5.59
C SER A 150 -3.01 -7.05 6.12
N LYS A 151 -3.69 -8.07 5.59
CA LYS A 151 -3.46 -9.47 5.96
C LYS A 151 -2.03 -9.93 5.64
N ALA A 152 -1.54 -9.63 4.44
CA ALA A 152 -0.20 -10.01 4.02
C ALA A 152 0.90 -9.38 4.90
N LEU A 153 0.69 -8.13 5.33
CA LEU A 153 1.59 -7.44 6.26
C LEU A 153 1.52 -7.97 7.69
N MET A 154 0.36 -8.47 8.14
CA MET A 154 0.28 -9.15 9.44
C MET A 154 1.01 -10.50 9.43
N GLU A 155 0.91 -11.24 8.32
CA GLU A 155 1.55 -12.55 8.17
C GLU A 155 3.06 -12.45 7.95
N GLN A 156 3.52 -11.38 7.28
CA GLN A 156 4.94 -11.16 6.94
C GLN A 156 5.41 -9.77 7.39
N PRO A 157 5.41 -9.49 8.71
CA PRO A 157 5.54 -8.14 9.24
C PRO A 157 6.88 -7.48 8.96
N TYR A 158 7.91 -8.19 8.50
CA TYR A 158 9.24 -7.63 8.25
C TYR A 158 9.56 -7.38 6.77
N LYS A 159 8.65 -7.73 5.84
CA LYS A 159 8.85 -7.41 4.42
C LYS A 159 8.44 -5.96 4.14
N GLY A 160 9.32 -5.22 3.48
CA GLY A 160 9.06 -3.83 3.07
C GLY A 160 8.23 -3.71 1.80
N ASP A 161 8.30 -4.71 0.92
CA ASP A 161 7.50 -4.77 -0.31
C ASP A 161 6.19 -5.56 -0.06
N PRO A 162 5.01 -4.92 -0.12
CA PRO A 162 3.73 -5.60 0.06
C PRO A 162 3.29 -6.36 -1.20
N ILE A 163 3.86 -6.09 -2.38
CA ILE A 163 3.43 -6.69 -3.65
C ILE A 163 3.66 -8.20 -3.63
N THR A 164 4.89 -8.62 -3.29
CA THR A 164 5.25 -10.03 -3.33
C THR A 164 4.39 -10.87 -2.38
N PRO A 165 4.21 -10.50 -1.09
CA PRO A 165 3.30 -11.23 -0.19
C PRO A 165 1.85 -11.29 -0.67
N VAL A 166 1.34 -10.19 -1.25
CA VAL A 166 -0.02 -10.14 -1.81
C VAL A 166 -0.16 -11.11 -2.98
N ALA A 167 0.75 -11.04 -3.95
CA ALA A 167 0.76 -11.89 -5.14
C ALA A 167 0.95 -13.38 -4.80
N GLU A 168 1.68 -13.67 -3.72
CA GLU A 168 1.88 -15.04 -3.25
C GLU A 168 0.68 -15.60 -2.46
N SER A 169 -0.22 -14.73 -1.98
CA SER A 169 -1.36 -15.11 -1.16
C SER A 169 -2.34 -16.02 -1.91
N LYS A 170 -2.99 -16.93 -1.17
CA LYS A 170 -3.99 -17.83 -1.76
C LYS A 170 -5.18 -17.05 -2.35
N VAL A 171 -5.64 -16.01 -1.66
CA VAL A 171 -6.79 -15.18 -2.09
C VAL A 171 -6.51 -14.55 -3.45
N PHE A 172 -5.33 -13.95 -3.62
CA PHE A 172 -4.94 -13.34 -4.89
C PHE A 172 -4.82 -14.38 -6.01
N LYS A 173 -4.22 -15.55 -5.73
CA LYS A 173 -4.06 -16.64 -6.71
C LYS A 173 -5.39 -17.25 -7.14
N ASP A 174 -6.31 -17.46 -6.20
CA ASP A 174 -7.64 -17.99 -6.48
C ASP A 174 -8.42 -17.01 -7.36
N GLU A 175 -8.45 -15.72 -6.98
CA GLU A 175 -9.21 -14.72 -7.74
C GLU A 175 -8.63 -14.51 -9.14
N THR A 176 -7.31 -14.37 -9.27
CA THR A 176 -6.67 -14.22 -10.59
C THR A 176 -6.90 -15.41 -11.49
N TYR A 177 -7.05 -16.62 -10.94
CA TYR A 177 -7.45 -17.81 -11.68
C TYR A 177 -8.91 -17.74 -12.15
N GLU A 178 -9.85 -17.36 -11.28
CA GLU A 178 -11.26 -17.18 -11.66
C GLU A 178 -11.42 -16.08 -12.73
N ILE A 179 -10.69 -14.98 -12.59
CA ILE A 179 -10.63 -13.90 -13.59
C ILE A 179 -10.10 -14.41 -14.93
N MET A 180 -9.04 -15.23 -14.92
CA MET A 180 -8.51 -15.85 -16.13
C MET A 180 -9.58 -16.70 -16.83
N LEU A 181 -10.29 -17.55 -16.09
CA LEU A 181 -11.38 -18.38 -16.64
C LEU A 181 -12.50 -17.53 -17.24
N ALA A 182 -12.88 -16.44 -16.57
CA ALA A 182 -13.87 -15.50 -17.07
C ALA A 182 -13.42 -14.83 -18.39
N CYS A 183 -12.18 -14.36 -18.45
CA CYS A 183 -11.60 -13.77 -19.66
C CYS A 183 -11.58 -14.76 -20.84
N VAL A 184 -11.13 -16.01 -20.60
CA VAL A 184 -11.14 -17.06 -21.63
C VAL A 184 -12.55 -17.30 -22.16
N SER A 185 -13.53 -17.46 -21.25
CA SER A 185 -14.93 -17.68 -21.62
C SER A 185 -15.49 -16.53 -22.45
N GLU A 186 -15.23 -15.29 -22.04
CA GLU A 186 -15.68 -14.09 -22.76
C GLU A 186 -15.08 -14.02 -24.17
N ILE A 187 -13.76 -14.18 -24.29
CA ILE A 187 -13.03 -14.13 -25.58
C ILE A 187 -13.49 -15.23 -26.55
N GLN A 188 -13.87 -16.40 -26.02
CA GLN A 188 -14.42 -17.49 -26.83
C GLN A 188 -15.88 -17.23 -27.24
N SER A 189 -16.67 -16.60 -26.37
CA SER A 189 -18.08 -16.27 -26.65
C SER A 189 -18.27 -15.12 -27.65
N ASN A 190 -17.28 -14.22 -27.80
CA ASN A 190 -17.33 -13.08 -28.70
C ASN A 190 -16.10 -12.97 -29.63
N PRO A 191 -15.92 -13.90 -30.59
CA PRO A 191 -14.74 -13.92 -31.46
C PRO A 191 -14.68 -12.73 -32.45
N LYS A 192 -15.79 -12.02 -32.68
CA LYS A 192 -15.87 -10.90 -33.63
C LYS A 192 -15.31 -9.57 -33.08
N GLY A 193 -15.05 -9.49 -31.77
CA GLY A 193 -14.42 -8.33 -31.13
C GLY A 193 -12.90 -8.22 -31.36
N ARG A 194 -12.23 -9.28 -31.86
CA ARG A 194 -10.76 -9.38 -31.99
C ARG A 194 -10.09 -8.54 -33.10
N ARG A 195 -10.81 -7.63 -33.74
CA ARG A 195 -10.26 -6.77 -34.80
C ARG A 195 -10.57 -5.30 -34.51
N ARG A 196 -9.89 -4.71 -33.54
CA ARG A 196 -9.67 -3.26 -33.49
C ARG A 196 -8.29 -2.98 -32.94
#